data_AF-A0A7S0EPN6-F1
#
_entry.id   AF-A0A7S0EPN6-F1
#
_cell.length_a   1.000
_cell.length_b   1.000
_cell.length_c   1.000
_cell.angle_alpha   90.00
_cell.angle_beta   90.00
_cell.angle_gamma   90.00
#
_symmetry.space_group_name_H-M   'P 1'
#
loop_
_entity.id
_entity.type
_entity.pdbx_description
1 polymer ?
#
loop_
_entity_poly.entity_id
_entity_poly.type
_entity_poly.pdbx_seq_one_letter_code
_entity_poly.pdbx_strand_id
1 'polypeptide(L)'
;VVAFATAMLTFPFGFFRSSPQDVTNELFGSEPFDFTARWSNPSLLLNLGIFTVCKFAFTCIAVGAPISCGVYTPVFLIGAASGRFFGEVINLLSSEEGQITAGGYAVVGAAAMAAGVTRTISTAVIVFELTGQLNHMLPVLVAVLAACGVGNLLNESFYDMMLQLNG
;
A
#
# COMPACT_ATOMS: atom_id res chain seq x y z
N VAL A 1 -4.73 6.91 24.64
CA VAL A 1 -3.25 6.90 24.66
C VAL A 1 -2.68 6.58 23.28
N VAL A 2 -3.02 5.42 22.69
CA VAL A 2 -2.52 5.02 21.36
C VAL A 2 -2.80 6.06 20.27
N ALA A 3 -4.04 6.57 20.16
CA ALA A 3 -4.39 7.62 19.21
C ALA A 3 -3.62 8.94 19.42
N PHE A 4 -3.30 9.28 20.68
CA PHE A 4 -2.53 10.48 20.99
C PHE A 4 -1.04 10.30 20.62
N ALA A 5 -0.48 9.11 20.87
CA ALA A 5 0.89 8.77 20.49
C ALA A 5 1.08 8.72 18.97
N THR A 6 0.15 8.08 18.24
CA THR A 6 0.20 8.07 16.77
C THR A 6 -0.03 9.47 16.19
N ALA A 7 -0.92 10.28 16.77
CA ALA A 7 -1.10 11.68 16.36
C ALA A 7 0.16 12.53 16.59
N MET A 8 0.82 12.42 17.74
CA MET A 8 2.07 13.15 18.00
C MET A 8 3.20 12.74 17.05
N LEU A 9 3.31 11.47 16.69
CA LEU A 9 4.31 10.99 15.74
C LEU A 9 3.98 11.35 14.29
N THR A 10 2.70 11.48 13.95
CA THR A 10 2.20 11.84 12.62
C THR A 10 2.29 13.35 12.36
N PHE A 11 2.09 14.17 13.40
CA PHE A 11 2.05 15.64 13.30
C PHE A 11 3.31 16.31 12.72
N PRO A 12 4.56 15.89 13.03
CA PRO A 12 5.76 16.54 12.48
C PRO A 12 5.99 16.24 11.00
N PHE A 13 5.38 15.17 10.45
CA PHE A 13 5.61 14.73 9.08
C PHE A 13 4.47 15.16 8.15
N GLY A 14 4.73 16.18 7.32
CA GLY A 14 3.72 16.79 6.44
C GLY A 14 3.05 15.82 5.45
N PHE A 15 3.70 14.71 5.09
CA PHE A 15 3.16 13.67 4.21
C PHE A 15 2.18 12.71 4.89
N PHE A 16 2.15 12.66 6.23
CA PHE A 16 1.20 11.83 6.99
C PHE A 16 -0.15 12.51 7.25
N ARG A 17 -0.25 13.82 7.01
CA ARG A 17 -1.42 14.67 7.31
C ARG A 17 -2.51 14.62 6.23
N SER A 18 -2.19 14.15 5.03
CA SER A 18 -3.14 14.05 3.91
C SER A 18 -4.20 12.98 4.15
N SER A 19 -5.35 13.14 3.49
CA SER A 19 -6.37 12.10 3.50
C SER A 19 -5.84 10.85 2.78
N PRO A 20 -6.24 9.64 3.20
CA PRO A 20 -5.76 8.41 2.58
C PRO A 20 -6.18 8.28 1.10
N GLN A 21 -7.28 8.92 0.71
CA GLN A 21 -7.74 8.95 -0.67
C GLN A 21 -6.81 9.79 -1.55
N ASP A 22 -6.42 10.98 -1.07
CA ASP A 22 -5.48 11.84 -1.78
C ASP A 22 -4.14 11.14 -1.98
N VAL A 23 -3.63 10.47 -0.95
CA VAL A 23 -2.38 9.70 -1.03
C VAL A 23 -2.49 8.56 -2.04
N THR A 24 -3.63 7.86 -2.08
CA THR A 24 -3.86 6.79 -3.06
C THR A 24 -3.84 7.34 -4.49
N ASN A 25 -4.53 8.45 -4.72
CA ASN A 25 -4.59 9.10 -6.03
C ASN A 25 -3.21 9.60 -6.48
N GLU A 26 -2.42 10.18 -5.56
CA GLU A 26 -1.02 10.57 -5.82
C GLU A 26 -0.15 9.35 -6.17
N LEU A 27 -0.28 8.24 -5.42
CA LEU A 27 0.51 7.02 -5.66
C LEU A 27 0.17 6.35 -6.99
N PHE A 28 -1.08 6.41 -7.42
CA PHE A 28 -1.55 5.81 -8.68
C PHE A 28 -1.34 6.72 -9.90
N GLY A 29 -1.02 8.00 -9.70
CA GLY A 29 -0.79 8.95 -10.78
C GLY A 29 0.28 8.50 -11.78
N SER A 30 -0.02 8.66 -13.08
CA SER A 30 0.85 8.32 -14.21
C SER A 30 1.87 9.42 -14.56
N GLU A 31 1.62 10.65 -14.14
CA GLU A 31 2.53 11.78 -14.37
C GLU A 31 3.85 11.57 -13.59
N PRO A 32 4.99 12.06 -14.13
CA PRO A 32 6.23 12.12 -13.36
C PRO A 32 5.92 12.86 -12.05
N PHE A 33 6.19 12.17 -10.95
CA PHE A 33 5.78 12.58 -9.61
C PHE A 33 6.27 14.01 -9.37
N ASP A 34 5.35 14.98 -9.23
CA ASP A 34 5.69 16.40 -9.24
C ASP A 34 6.75 16.68 -8.16
N PHE A 35 7.99 16.97 -8.59
CA PHE A 35 9.15 17.17 -7.71
C PHE A 35 9.04 18.46 -6.88
N THR A 36 8.01 19.26 -7.10
CA THR A 36 7.61 20.39 -6.25
C THR A 36 6.69 19.98 -5.09
N ALA A 37 6.24 18.72 -5.04
CA ALA A 37 5.31 18.18 -4.05
C ALA A 37 5.98 17.68 -2.76
N ARG A 38 5.14 17.48 -1.72
CA ARG A 38 5.43 17.04 -0.33
C ARG A 38 6.45 15.92 -0.15
N TRP A 39 6.75 15.15 -1.19
CA TRP A 39 7.59 13.96 -1.17
C TRP A 39 9.06 14.21 -1.58
N SER A 40 9.37 15.39 -2.11
CA SER A 40 10.64 15.73 -2.78
C SER A 40 11.85 15.90 -1.83
N ASN A 41 11.68 16.50 -0.65
CA ASN A 41 12.79 16.77 0.26
C ASN A 41 12.90 15.67 1.34
N PRO A 42 14.07 15.03 1.59
CA PRO A 42 15.35 15.11 0.85
C PRO A 42 15.51 14.06 -0.26
N SER A 43 14.76 12.95 -0.26
CA SER A 43 14.70 12.01 -1.39
C SER A 43 13.36 11.26 -1.43
N LEU A 44 12.79 11.14 -2.62
CA LEU A 44 11.50 10.48 -2.87
C LEU A 44 11.47 9.04 -2.35
N LEU A 45 12.50 8.27 -2.69
CA LEU A 45 12.61 6.85 -2.37
C LEU A 45 12.70 6.61 -0.86
N LEU A 46 13.45 7.46 -0.15
CA LEU A 46 13.59 7.41 1.31
C LEU A 46 12.27 7.78 1.99
N ASN A 47 11.57 8.82 1.51
CA ASN A 47 10.26 9.19 2.06
C ASN A 47 9.21 8.10 1.86
N LEU A 48 9.16 7.48 0.68
CA LEU A 48 8.28 6.33 0.41
C LEU A 48 8.61 5.14 1.32
N GLY A 49 9.89 4.85 1.52
CA GLY A 49 10.35 3.81 2.43
C GLY A 49 9.94 4.07 3.88
N ILE A 50 10.23 5.28 4.39
CA ILE A 50 9.85 5.69 5.75
C ILE A 50 8.33 5.67 5.91
N PHE A 51 7.58 6.19 4.94
CA PHE A 51 6.12 6.17 4.95
C PHE A 51 5.58 4.74 5.06
N THR A 52 6.10 3.82 4.26
CA THR A 52 5.68 2.41 4.26
C THR A 52 5.94 1.75 5.62
N VAL A 53 7.15 1.90 6.16
CA VAL A 53 7.53 1.30 7.46
C VAL A 53 6.72 1.90 8.61
N CYS A 54 6.62 3.22 8.68
CA CYS A 54 5.88 3.89 9.74
C CYS A 54 4.37 3.62 9.65
N LYS A 55 3.76 3.63 8.44
CA LYS A 55 2.35 3.24 8.26
C LYS A 55 2.10 1.80 8.66
N PHE A 56 3.00 0.89 8.33
CA PHE A 56 2.91 -0.51 8.75
C PHE A 56 2.90 -0.62 10.28
N ALA A 57 3.88 -0.02 10.96
CA ALA A 57 3.96 -0.03 12.42
C ALA A 57 2.71 0.60 13.09
N PHE A 58 2.24 1.74 12.59
CA PHE A 58 1.03 2.38 13.11
C PHE A 58 -0.23 1.54 12.85
N THR A 59 -0.29 0.81 11.74
CA THR A 59 -1.40 -0.09 11.46
C THR A 59 -1.41 -1.27 12.43
N CYS A 60 -0.26 -1.88 12.71
CA CYS A 60 -0.15 -2.95 13.72
C CYS A 60 -0.62 -2.46 15.11
N ILE A 61 -0.17 -1.27 15.51
CA ILE A 61 -0.56 -0.67 16.80
C ILE A 61 -2.05 -0.32 16.83
N ALA A 62 -2.61 0.18 15.72
CA ALA A 62 -4.02 0.55 15.62
C ALA A 62 -4.95 -0.68 15.66
N VAL A 63 -4.57 -1.77 15.01
CA VAL A 63 -5.32 -3.03 15.01
C VAL A 63 -5.38 -3.66 16.41
N GLY A 64 -4.33 -3.49 17.22
CA GLY A 64 -4.32 -3.98 18.61
C GLY A 64 -5.16 -3.14 19.59
N ALA A 65 -5.71 -1.99 19.17
CA ALA A 65 -6.56 -1.19 20.02
C ALA A 65 -7.99 -1.77 20.07
N PRO A 66 -8.70 -1.69 21.22
CA PRO A 66 -10.07 -2.20 21.37
C PRO A 66 -11.09 -1.24 20.72
N ILE A 67 -10.96 -1.04 19.41
CA ILE A 67 -11.78 -0.16 18.59
C ILE A 67 -12.14 -0.90 17.31
N SER A 68 -13.43 -0.90 16.94
CA SER A 68 -13.88 -1.43 15.66
C SER A 68 -13.29 -0.58 14.52
N CYS A 69 -12.28 -1.10 13.83
CA CYS A 69 -11.61 -0.42 12.71
C CYS A 69 -11.42 -1.38 11.54
N GLY A 70 -11.61 -0.88 10.32
CA GLY A 70 -11.33 -1.63 9.10
C GLY A 70 -9.83 -1.68 8.79
N VAL A 71 -9.30 -2.87 8.51
CA VAL A 71 -7.87 -3.10 8.23
C VAL A 71 -7.53 -2.98 6.74
N TYR A 72 -8.54 -3.04 5.87
CA TYR A 72 -8.35 -3.06 4.42
C TYR A 72 -7.66 -1.80 3.87
N THR A 73 -8.20 -0.61 4.16
CA THR A 73 -7.67 0.66 3.66
C THR A 73 -6.20 0.93 4.04
N PRO A 74 -5.76 0.77 5.31
CA PRO A 74 -4.36 1.00 5.64
C PRO A 74 -3.43 -0.02 4.98
N VAL A 75 -3.81 -1.29 4.89
CA VAL A 75 -3.02 -2.33 4.20
C VAL A 75 -2.91 -2.04 2.71
N PHE A 76 -4.00 -1.60 2.10
CA PHE A 76 -4.04 -1.17 0.70
C PHE A 76 -3.05 -0.03 0.45
N LEU A 77 -3.02 0.97 1.33
CA LEU A 77 -2.12 2.12 1.22
C LEU A 77 -0.64 1.73 1.39
N ILE A 78 -0.35 0.81 2.32
CA ILE A 78 1.00 0.27 2.53
C ILE A 78 1.46 -0.47 1.28
N GLY A 79 0.59 -1.30 0.68
CA GLY A 79 0.87 -2.00 -0.57
C GLY A 79 1.08 -1.05 -1.76
N ALA A 80 0.29 0.03 -1.84
CA ALA A 80 0.46 1.05 -2.87
C ALA A 80 1.82 1.75 -2.76
N ALA A 81 2.21 2.12 -1.54
CA ALA A 81 3.49 2.78 -1.29
C ALA A 81 4.69 1.85 -1.55
N SER A 82 4.61 0.58 -1.14
CA SER A 82 5.67 -0.40 -1.40
C SER A 82 5.80 -0.76 -2.89
N GLY A 83 4.67 -0.85 -3.61
CA GLY A 83 4.63 -1.04 -5.06
C GLY A 83 5.26 0.15 -5.80
N ARG A 84 4.92 1.39 -5.40
CA ARG A 84 5.52 2.59 -5.98
C ARG A 84 7.02 2.66 -5.71
N PHE A 85 7.44 2.36 -4.49
CA PHE A 85 8.85 2.29 -4.11
C PHE A 85 9.61 1.31 -5.01
N PHE A 86 9.07 0.12 -5.24
CA PHE A 86 9.68 -0.86 -6.13
C PHE A 86 9.70 -0.40 -7.60
N GLY A 87 8.63 0.23 -8.08
CA GLY A 87 8.58 0.83 -9.42
C GLY A 87 9.64 1.91 -9.62
N GLU A 88 9.88 2.75 -8.62
CA GLU A 88 10.90 3.80 -8.66
C GLU A 88 12.32 3.22 -8.64
N VAL A 89 12.57 2.17 -7.85
CA VAL A 89 13.85 1.44 -7.87
C VAL A 89 14.12 0.85 -9.25
N ILE A 90 13.12 0.23 -9.88
CA ILE A 90 13.26 -0.31 -11.24
C ILE A 90 13.55 0.81 -12.23
N ASN A 91 12.85 1.93 -12.14
CA ASN A 91 13.07 3.08 -13.02
C ASN A 91 14.50 3.63 -12.92
N LEU A 92 15.10 3.62 -11.73
CA LEU A 92 16.51 4.00 -11.54
C LEU A 92 17.50 3.00 -12.13
N LEU A 93 17.14 1.71 -12.17
CA LEU A 93 17.98 0.64 -12.72
C LEU A 93 17.86 0.51 -14.24
N SER A 94 16.69 0.81 -14.79
CA SER A 94 16.43 0.81 -16.23
C SER A 94 16.91 2.13 -16.83
N SER A 95 17.99 2.09 -17.62
CA SER A 95 18.52 3.26 -18.33
C SER A 95 17.63 3.76 -19.48
N GLU A 96 16.49 3.12 -19.73
CA GLU A 96 15.55 3.51 -20.78
C GLU A 96 14.42 4.37 -20.18
N GLU A 97 14.60 5.69 -20.31
CA GLU A 97 13.59 6.68 -19.94
C GLU A 97 12.32 6.48 -20.80
N GLY A 98 11.23 6.01 -20.19
CA GLY A 98 9.89 6.25 -20.75
C GLY A 98 8.93 5.07 -20.88
N GLN A 99 9.30 3.84 -20.54
CA GLN A 99 8.38 2.69 -20.72
C GLN A 99 7.78 2.12 -19.43
N ILE A 100 8.27 2.53 -18.26
CA ILE A 100 7.87 1.98 -16.96
C ILE A 100 7.12 3.04 -16.15
N THR A 101 5.80 2.90 -16.05
CA THR A 101 4.96 3.76 -15.21
C THR A 101 4.95 3.24 -13.77
N ALA A 102 5.58 3.97 -12.84
CA ALA A 102 5.61 3.59 -11.43
C ALA A 102 4.20 3.46 -10.80
N GLY A 103 3.19 4.13 -11.37
CA GLY A 103 1.78 4.01 -10.96
C GLY A 103 1.22 2.60 -11.15
N GLY A 104 1.59 1.90 -12.23
CA GLY A 104 1.17 0.52 -12.45
C GLY A 104 1.68 -0.43 -11.36
N TYR A 105 2.93 -0.23 -10.90
CA TYR A 105 3.50 -1.02 -9.81
C TYR A 105 2.85 -0.73 -8.46
N ALA A 106 2.47 0.53 -8.20
CA ALA A 106 1.71 0.90 -7.01
C ALA A 106 0.36 0.16 -6.96
N VAL A 107 -0.36 0.10 -8.08
CA VAL A 107 -1.64 -0.60 -8.20
C VAL A 107 -1.50 -2.11 -7.93
N VAL A 108 -0.50 -2.75 -8.55
CA VAL A 108 -0.21 -4.18 -8.35
C VAL A 108 0.15 -4.47 -6.89
N GLY A 109 1.00 -3.65 -6.28
CA GLY A 109 1.41 -3.79 -4.88
C GLY A 109 0.24 -3.62 -3.90
N ALA A 110 -0.64 -2.64 -4.15
CA ALA A 110 -1.84 -2.41 -3.34
C ALA A 110 -2.77 -3.63 -3.34
N ALA A 111 -3.05 -4.17 -4.54
CA ALA A 111 -3.89 -5.35 -4.71
C ALA A 111 -3.27 -6.59 -4.03
N ALA A 112 -1.99 -6.87 -4.29
CA ALA A 112 -1.30 -8.06 -3.79
C ALA A 112 -1.18 -8.06 -2.26
N MET A 113 -0.83 -6.92 -1.65
CA MET A 113 -0.74 -6.80 -0.19
C MET A 113 -2.11 -7.00 0.48
N ALA A 114 -3.15 -6.36 -0.06
CA ALA A 114 -4.50 -6.51 0.45
C ALA A 114 -4.98 -7.96 0.35
N ALA A 115 -4.78 -8.60 -0.81
CA ALA A 115 -5.12 -10.01 -1.02
C ALA A 115 -4.38 -10.95 -0.08
N GLY A 116 -3.09 -10.72 0.15
CA GLY A 116 -2.26 -11.54 1.02
C GLY A 116 -2.75 -11.55 2.47
N VAL A 117 -3.17 -10.38 2.97
CA VAL A 117 -3.67 -10.21 4.35
C VAL A 117 -5.09 -10.75 4.49
N THR A 118 -5.99 -10.42 3.56
CA THR A 118 -7.40 -10.82 3.65
C THR A 118 -7.68 -12.23 3.14
N ARG A 119 -6.74 -12.84 2.42
CA ARG A 119 -6.92 -14.12 1.74
C ARG A 119 -7.96 -14.10 0.61
N THR A 120 -8.21 -12.95 -0.01
CA THR A 120 -9.30 -12.80 -0.99
C THR A 120 -8.83 -12.33 -2.37
N ILE A 121 -9.33 -13.00 -3.42
CA ILE A 121 -9.07 -12.65 -4.82
C ILE A 121 -9.92 -11.45 -5.27
N SER A 122 -11.03 -11.16 -4.56
CA SER A 122 -11.92 -10.02 -4.84
C SER A 122 -11.20 -8.67 -4.77
N THR A 123 -10.08 -8.59 -4.06
CA THR A 123 -9.22 -7.40 -4.01
C THR A 123 -8.71 -6.99 -5.39
N ALA A 124 -8.37 -7.93 -6.27
CA ALA A 124 -7.98 -7.64 -7.65
C ALA A 124 -9.10 -6.94 -8.43
N VAL A 125 -10.34 -7.41 -8.24
CA VAL A 125 -11.54 -6.85 -8.90
C VAL A 125 -11.83 -5.45 -8.36
N ILE A 126 -11.71 -5.22 -7.05
CA ILE A 126 -11.88 -3.89 -6.45
C ILE A 126 -10.86 -2.90 -7.03
N VAL A 127 -9.58 -3.27 -7.08
CA VAL A 127 -8.53 -2.42 -7.63
C VAL A 127 -8.76 -2.12 -9.11
N PHE A 128 -9.22 -3.12 -9.85
CA PHE A 128 -9.59 -3.00 -11.25
C PHE A 128 -10.72 -1.98 -11.47
N GLU A 129 -11.80 -2.07 -10.69
CA GLU A 129 -12.91 -1.10 -10.75
C GLU A 129 -12.43 0.33 -10.43
N LEU A 130 -11.50 0.46 -9.47
CA LEU A 130 -10.96 1.76 -9.06
C LEU A 130 -9.99 2.38 -10.09
N THR A 131 -9.27 1.57 -10.85
CA THR A 131 -8.25 2.05 -11.82
C THR A 131 -8.77 2.18 -13.24
N GLY A 132 -9.83 1.47 -13.61
CA GLY A 132 -10.53 1.64 -14.88
C GLY A 132 -9.72 1.29 -16.15
N GLN A 133 -8.53 0.68 -16.02
CA GLN A 133 -7.66 0.32 -17.14
C GLN A 133 -7.49 -1.20 -17.25
N LEU A 134 -8.08 -1.79 -18.31
CA LEU A 134 -8.14 -3.25 -18.52
C LEU A 134 -6.78 -3.90 -18.85
N ASN A 135 -5.85 -3.15 -19.43
CA ASN A 135 -4.61 -3.72 -19.98
C ASN A 135 -3.66 -4.29 -18.92
N HIS A 136 -3.79 -3.89 -17.65
CA HIS A 136 -2.96 -4.39 -16.55
C HIS A 136 -3.67 -5.41 -15.65
N MET A 137 -4.86 -5.90 -16.03
CA MET A 137 -5.65 -6.81 -15.21
C MET A 137 -4.97 -8.17 -14.98
N LEU A 138 -4.40 -8.74 -16.05
CA LEU A 138 -3.79 -10.08 -15.99
C LEU A 138 -2.58 -10.15 -15.04
N PRO A 139 -1.59 -9.23 -15.08
CA PRO A 139 -0.49 -9.25 -14.12
C PRO A 139 -0.94 -8.98 -12.67
N VAL A 140 -1.94 -8.13 -12.45
CA VAL A 140 -2.50 -7.89 -11.10
C VAL A 140 -3.11 -9.17 -10.54
N LEU A 141 -3.89 -9.90 -11.36
CA LEU A 141 -4.51 -11.15 -10.94
C LEU A 141 -3.47 -12.21 -10.56
N VAL A 142 -2.42 -12.35 -11.38
CA VAL A 142 -1.32 -13.30 -11.10
C VAL A 142 -0.60 -12.92 -9.80
N ALA A 143 -0.30 -11.64 -9.58
CA ALA A 143 0.32 -11.17 -8.34
C ALA A 143 -0.55 -11.43 -7.11
N VAL A 144 -1.86 -11.20 -7.21
CA VAL A 144 -2.84 -11.47 -6.15
C VAL A 144 -2.93 -12.95 -5.84
N LEU A 145 -2.97 -13.81 -6.87
CA LEU A 145 -2.98 -15.26 -6.68
C LEU A 145 -1.67 -15.75 -6.06
N ALA A 146 -0.52 -15.19 -6.44
CA ALA A 146 0.77 -15.52 -5.85
C ALA A 146 0.84 -15.10 -4.37
N ALA A 147 0.41 -13.87 -4.05
CA ALA A 147 0.36 -13.37 -2.66
C ALA A 147 -0.57 -14.21 -1.79
N CYS A 148 -1.75 -14.57 -2.31
CA CYS A 148 -2.62 -15.55 -1.69
C CYS A 148 -1.90 -16.89 -1.56
N GLY A 149 -1.29 -17.45 -2.60
CA GLY A 149 -0.57 -18.73 -2.52
C GLY A 149 0.46 -18.76 -1.38
N VAL A 150 1.35 -17.76 -1.34
CA VAL A 150 2.40 -17.63 -0.32
C VAL A 150 1.81 -17.43 1.07
N GLY A 151 0.77 -16.60 1.21
CA GLY A 151 0.13 -16.41 2.50
C GLY A 151 -0.44 -17.70 3.08
N ASN A 152 -0.97 -18.64 2.27
CA ASN A 152 -1.58 -19.88 2.78
C ASN A 152 -0.56 -20.79 3.43
N LEU A 153 0.65 -20.73 2.89
CA LEU A 153 1.74 -21.59 3.28
C LEU A 153 2.35 -21.10 4.60
N LEU A 154 2.23 -19.81 4.89
CA LEU A 154 2.90 -19.19 6.04
C LEU A 154 1.96 -18.99 7.24
N ASN A 155 0.73 -18.54 7.02
CA ASN A 155 -0.19 -18.18 8.11
C ASN A 155 -1.66 -18.31 7.69
N GLU A 156 -2.56 -18.31 8.69
CA GLU A 156 -3.99 -18.18 8.44
C GLU A 156 -4.38 -16.75 8.05
N SER A 157 -5.61 -16.57 7.56
CA SER A 157 -6.09 -15.25 7.19
C SER A 157 -6.19 -14.33 8.41
N PHE A 158 -6.05 -13.02 8.17
CA PHE A 158 -6.17 -12.04 9.26
C PHE A 158 -7.51 -12.16 10.02
N TYR A 159 -8.59 -12.44 9.30
CA TYR A 159 -9.93 -12.57 9.89
C TYR A 159 -10.09 -13.86 10.69
N ASP A 160 -9.53 -14.98 10.22
CA ASP A 160 -9.57 -16.24 10.96
C ASP A 160 -8.76 -16.15 12.27
N MET A 161 -7.59 -15.50 12.23
CA MET A 161 -6.79 -15.23 13.43
C MET A 161 -7.55 -14.36 14.43
N MET A 162 -8.24 -13.31 13.98
CA MET A 162 -9.06 -12.48 14.87
C MET A 162 -10.23 -13.26 15.48
N LEU A 163 -10.83 -14.21 14.75
CA LEU A 163 -11.88 -15.07 15.28
C LEU A 163 -11.33 -16.01 16.35
N GLN A 164 -10.17 -16.62 16.15
CA GLN A 164 -9.53 -17.51 17.12
C GLN A 164 -9.07 -16.78 18.40
N LEU A 165 -8.69 -15.51 18.30
CA LEU A 165 -8.26 -14.73 19.46
C LEU A 165 -9.42 -14.19 20.32
N ASN A 166 -10.60 -14.02 19.72
CA ASN A 166 -11.78 -13.48 20.42
C ASN A 166 -12.82 -14.56 20.79
N GLY A 167 -12.71 -15.76 20.23
CA GLY A 167 -13.53 -16.93 20.56
C GLY A 167 -12.92 -17.77 21.66
#